data_AF-A0A9P6FN48-F1
#
_entry.id   AF-A0A9P6FN48-F1
#
_cell.length_a   1.000
_cell.length_b   1.000
_cell.length_c   1.000
_cell.angle_alpha   90.00
_cell.angle_beta   90.00
_cell.angle_gamma   90.00
#
_symmetry.space_group_name_H-M   'P 1'
#
loop_
_entity.id
_entity.type
_entity.pdbx_description
1 polymer ?
#
loop_
_entity_poly.entity_id
_entity_poly.type
_entity_poly.pdbx_seq_one_letter_code
_entity_poly.pdbx_strand_id
1 'polypeptide(L)'
;MSVAGIVVSIVCALLNKRYLINYIVSRMFSTMAAWPCGVSYRIVGEEHLDSHPAIVVCNHQSSMDMMVLGRVFPKHCVVMAKKELLYFPLLGMF
;
A
#
# COMPACT_ATOMS: atom_id res chain seq x y z
N MET A 1 -9.34 -7.04 -3.61
CA MET A 1 -8.18 -6.13 -3.66
C MET A 1 -7.32 -6.32 -4.88
N SER A 2 -6.87 -7.54 -5.18
CA SER A 2 -6.02 -7.84 -6.34
C SER A 2 -6.57 -7.39 -7.70
N VAL A 3 -7.85 -7.66 -8.01
CA VAL A 3 -8.48 -7.19 -9.26
C VAL A 3 -8.52 -5.66 -9.34
N ALA A 4 -8.89 -5.00 -8.24
CA ALA A 4 -8.88 -3.55 -8.16
C ALA A 4 -7.46 -2.99 -8.34
N GLY A 5 -6.44 -3.65 -7.76
CA GLY A 5 -5.04 -3.32 -7.97
C GLY A 5 -4.64 -3.35 -9.44
N ILE A 6 -4.98 -4.44 -10.15
CA ILE A 6 -4.69 -4.59 -11.59
C ILE A 6 -5.36 -3.47 -12.40
N VAL A 7 -6.64 -3.17 -12.13
CA VAL A 7 -7.37 -2.08 -12.81
C VAL A 7 -6.70 -0.73 -12.53
N VAL A 8 -6.34 -0.44 -11.28
CA VAL A 8 -5.62 0.79 -10.90
C VAL A 8 -4.26 0.86 -11.60
N SER A 9 -3.51 -0.24 -11.68
CA SER A 9 -2.22 -0.30 -12.37
C SER A 9 -2.35 -0.01 -13.86
N ILE A 10 -3.35 -0.59 -14.54
CA ILE A 10 -3.64 -0.33 -15.96
C ILE A 10 -3.98 1.15 -16.16
N VAL A 11 -4.95 1.68 -15.39
CA VAL A 11 -5.38 3.08 -15.52
C VAL A 11 -4.24 4.05 -15.25
N CYS A 12 -3.48 3.85 -14.17
CA CYS A 12 -2.34 4.70 -13.82
C CYS A 12 -1.21 4.58 -14.86
N ALA A 13 -0.99 3.41 -15.44
CA ALA A 13 -0.03 3.23 -16.51
C ALA A 13 -0.44 3.99 -17.78
N LEU A 14 -1.72 3.95 -18.17
CA LEU A 14 -2.25 4.70 -19.31
C LEU A 14 -2.16 6.22 -19.11
N LEU A 15 -2.30 6.69 -17.88
CA LEU A 15 -2.21 8.11 -17.51
C LEU A 15 -0.77 8.57 -17.18
N ASN A 16 0.24 7.72 -17.35
CA ASN A 16 1.64 7.96 -16.98
C ASN A 16 1.84 8.36 -15.51
N LYS A 17 0.99 7.86 -14.60
CA LYS A 17 1.02 8.10 -13.15
C LYS A 17 1.34 6.83 -12.35
N ARG A 18 2.25 5.99 -12.87
CA ARG A 18 2.64 4.70 -12.25
C ARG A 18 3.10 4.86 -10.79
N TYR A 19 3.71 5.99 -10.44
CA TYR A 19 4.16 6.31 -9.08
C TYR A 19 3.03 6.40 -8.03
N LEU A 20 1.76 6.43 -8.45
CA LEU A 20 0.60 6.45 -7.56
C LEU A 20 0.02 5.07 -7.28
N ILE A 21 0.44 4.02 -8.00
CA ILE A 21 -0.18 2.69 -7.91
C ILE A 21 -0.15 2.15 -6.49
N ASN A 22 1.04 2.03 -5.90
CA ASN A 22 1.21 1.52 -4.53
C ASN A 22 0.48 2.40 -3.52
N TYR A 23 0.49 3.71 -3.71
CA TYR A 23 -0.22 4.65 -2.84
C TYR A 23 -1.74 4.39 -2.88
N ILE A 24 -2.35 4.33 -4.07
CA ILE A 24 -3.80 4.13 -4.20
C ILE A 24 -4.21 2.74 -3.69
N VAL A 25 -3.53 1.69 -4.14
CA VAL A 25 -3.90 0.31 -3.79
C VAL A 25 -3.75 0.05 -2.28
N SER A 26 -2.68 0.56 -1.67
CA SER A 26 -2.47 0.40 -0.22
C SER A 26 -3.48 1.18 0.62
N ARG A 27 -3.91 2.38 0.18
CA ARG A 27 -4.98 3.14 0.84
C ARG A 27 -6.32 2.44 0.76
N MET A 28 -6.67 1.93 -0.42
CA MET A 28 -7.88 1.13 -0.61
C MET A 28 -7.84 -0.13 0.27
N PHE A 29 -6.69 -0.82 0.35
CA PHE A 29 -6.53 -1.98 1.22
C PHE A 29 -6.72 -1.61 2.69
N SER A 30 -6.02 -0.58 3.16
CA SER A 30 -6.07 -0.11 4.54
C SER A 30 -7.51 0.19 4.98
N THR A 31 -8.26 0.96 4.20
CA THR A 31 -9.62 1.34 4.57
C THR A 31 -10.58 0.16 4.51
N MET A 32 -10.52 -0.65 3.44
CA MET A 32 -11.42 -1.80 3.26
C MET A 32 -11.15 -2.92 4.26
N ALA A 33 -9.91 -3.07 4.73
CA ALA A 33 -9.54 -4.09 5.71
C ALA A 33 -9.76 -3.60 7.16
N ALA A 34 -9.44 -2.34 7.46
CA ALA A 34 -9.57 -1.80 8.82
C ALA A 34 -11.04 -1.62 9.25
N TRP A 35 -11.90 -1.13 8.35
CA TRP A 35 -13.31 -0.84 8.65
C TRP A 35 -14.11 -2.06 9.17
N PRO A 36 -14.15 -3.22 8.49
CA PRO A 36 -14.89 -4.38 8.99
C PRO A 36 -14.30 -4.99 10.25
N CYS A 37 -13.00 -4.76 10.51
CA CYS A 37 -12.33 -5.22 11.72
C CYS A 37 -12.48 -4.24 12.91
N GLY A 38 -13.20 -3.12 12.73
CA GLY A 38 -13.35 -2.11 13.77
C GLY A 38 -12.04 -1.42 14.15
N VAL A 39 -11.04 -1.46 13.28
CA VAL A 39 -9.70 -0.89 13.53
C VAL A 39 -9.74 0.60 13.21
N SER A 40 -9.32 1.41 14.18
CA SER A 40 -9.04 2.83 14.01
C SER A 40 -7.62 3.14 14.44
N TYR A 41 -7.00 4.11 13.79
CA TYR A 41 -5.63 4.52 14.09
C TYR A 41 -5.53 6.04 14.12
N ARG A 42 -4.59 6.54 14.92
CA ARG A 42 -4.17 7.94 14.93
C ARG A 42 -2.75 8.02 14.36
N ILE A 43 -2.55 8.89 13.39
CA ILE A 43 -1.23 9.15 12.82
C ILE A 43 -0.65 10.36 13.52
N VAL A 44 0.61 10.26 13.92
CA VAL A 44 1.37 11.34 14.53
C VAL A 44 2.63 11.50 13.69
N GLY A 45 2.99 12.73 13.35
CA GLY A 45 4.18 13.01 12.54
C GLY A 45 4.04 12.73 11.05
N GLU A 46 2.83 12.85 10.48
CA GLU A 46 2.57 12.60 9.05
C GLU A 46 3.43 13.49 8.13
N GLU A 47 3.79 14.69 8.59
CA GLU A 47 4.67 15.64 7.89
C GLU A 47 6.07 15.08 7.58
N HIS A 48 6.54 14.10 8.34
CA HIS A 48 7.84 13.45 8.09
C HIS A 48 7.80 12.56 6.84
N LEU A 49 6.61 12.15 6.39
CA LEU A 49 6.44 11.29 5.22
C LEU A 49 6.75 12.01 3.91
N ASP A 50 6.85 13.34 3.86
CA ASP A 50 7.21 14.08 2.65
C ASP A 50 8.74 14.23 2.47
N SER A 51 9.53 13.74 3.43
CA SER A 51 11.00 13.76 3.35
C SER A 51 11.51 12.60 2.47
N HIS A 52 11.93 12.89 1.24
CA HIS A 52 12.39 11.89 0.27
C HIS A 52 13.79 12.24 -0.28
N PRO A 53 14.68 11.26 -0.56
CA PRO A 53 14.47 9.81 -0.44
C PRO A 53 14.59 9.31 1.01
N ALA A 54 13.80 8.30 1.37
CA ALA A 54 13.82 7.70 2.70
C ALA A 54 13.52 6.20 2.65
N ILE A 55 13.98 5.47 3.68
CA ILE A 55 13.59 4.08 3.93
C ILE A 55 12.59 4.09 5.08
N VAL A 56 11.35 3.68 4.81
CA VAL A 56 10.31 3.56 5.84
C VAL A 56 10.46 2.21 6.53
N VAL A 57 10.75 2.23 7.83
CA VAL A 57 10.89 1.03 8.66
C VAL A 57 9.78 1.00 9.69
N CYS A 58 9.15 -0.16 9.86
CA CYS A 58 8.08 -0.39 10.84
C CYS A 58 8.38 -1.68 11.61
N ASN A 59 7.99 -1.73 12.88
CA ASN A 59 8.03 -2.99 13.61
C ASN A 59 7.01 -3.96 12.99
N HIS A 60 7.36 -5.24 12.91
CA HIS A 60 6.44 -6.26 12.43
C HIS A 60 5.92 -7.09 13.61
N GLN A 61 4.70 -6.80 14.04
CA GLN A 61 4.08 -7.41 15.22
C GLN A 61 2.94 -8.35 14.83
N SER A 62 2.19 -8.06 13.76
CA SER A 62 1.00 -8.83 13.43
C SER A 62 0.58 -8.68 11.97
N SER A 63 -0.42 -9.47 11.55
CA SER A 63 -1.07 -9.25 10.26
C SER A 63 -1.83 -7.92 10.17
N MET A 64 -2.18 -7.31 11.31
CA MET A 64 -2.85 -6.01 11.36
C MET A 64 -1.95 -4.88 10.88
N ASP A 65 -0.62 -5.07 10.88
CA ASP A 65 0.35 -4.10 10.41
C ASP A 65 0.07 -3.70 8.95
N MET A 66 -0.39 -4.64 8.13
CA MET A 66 -0.77 -4.37 6.73
C MET A 66 -1.94 -3.39 6.62
N MET A 67 -2.87 -3.40 7.58
CA MET A 67 -4.01 -2.48 7.61
C MET A 67 -3.56 -1.05 7.94
N VAL A 68 -2.55 -0.90 8.79
CA VAL A 68 -2.02 0.41 9.20
C VAL A 68 -1.02 0.96 8.18
N LEU A 69 -0.13 0.10 7.68
CA LEU A 69 0.94 0.48 6.75
C LEU A 69 0.42 1.11 5.46
N GLY A 70 -0.72 0.65 4.96
CA GLY A 70 -1.33 1.25 3.77
C GLY A 70 -1.75 2.71 3.94
N ARG A 71 -1.91 3.20 5.18
CA ARG A 71 -2.15 4.62 5.48
C ARG A 71 -0.87 5.44 5.61
N VAL A 72 0.29 4.84 5.83
CA VAL A 72 1.55 5.58 6.00
C VAL A 72 2.47 5.50 4.80
N PHE A 73 2.19 4.66 3.80
CA PHE A 73 2.94 4.70 2.56
C PHE A 73 2.77 6.04 1.83
N PRO A 74 3.89 6.76 1.54
CA PRO A 74 3.85 7.99 0.78
C PRO A 74 3.65 7.70 -0.72
N LYS A 75 3.38 8.76 -1.50
CA LYS A 75 3.47 8.68 -2.95
C LYS A 75 4.91 8.34 -3.35
N HIS A 76 5.12 7.72 -4.51
CA HIS A 76 6.45 7.25 -4.95
C HIS A 76 7.09 6.15 -4.07
N CYS A 77 6.33 5.53 -3.16
CA CYS A 77 6.79 4.40 -2.38
C CYS A 77 6.80 3.10 -3.22
N VAL A 78 7.89 2.34 -3.12
CA VAL A 78 7.97 0.97 -3.60
C VAL A 78 7.90 0.04 -2.39
N VAL A 79 6.97 -0.92 -2.43
CA VAL A 79 6.81 -1.92 -1.38
C VAL A 79 7.59 -3.17 -1.76
N MET A 80 8.44 -3.64 -0.85
CA MET A 80 9.19 -4.87 -1.04
C MET A 80 8.33 -6.07 -0.67
N ALA A 81 8.31 -7.07 -1.53
CA ALA A 81 7.49 -8.27 -1.39
C ALA A 81 8.29 -9.53 -1.69
N LYS A 82 7.84 -10.66 -1.15
CA LYS A 82 8.42 -11.99 -1.42
C LYS A 82 8.21 -12.37 -2.88
N LYS A 83 9.25 -12.91 -3.54
CA LYS A 83 9.20 -13.34 -4.94
C LYS A 83 8.12 -14.39 -5.17
N GLU A 84 7.87 -15.23 -4.17
CA GLU A 84 6.88 -16.30 -4.19
C GLU A 84 5.46 -15.76 -4.44
N LEU A 85 5.18 -14.51 -4.08
CA LEU A 85 3.87 -13.88 -4.27
C LEU A 85 3.52 -13.66 -5.76
N LEU A 86 4.52 -13.66 -6.65
CA LEU A 86 4.30 -13.60 -8.11
C LEU A 86 3.57 -14.84 -8.64
N TYR A 87 3.67 -15.98 -7.95
CA TYR A 87 3.04 -17.23 -8.36
C TYR A 87 1.63 -17.40 -7.80
N PHE A 88 1.20 -16.53 -6.90
CA PHE A 88 -0.17 -16.54 -6.39
C PHE A 88 -1.08 -15.78 -7.38
N PRO A 89 -2.18 -16.42 -7.85
CA PRO A 89 -3.06 -15.80 -8.83
C PRO A 89 -3.58 -14.47 -8.30
N LEU A 90 -3.46 -13.43 -9.13
CA LEU A 90 -3.89 -12.05 -8.88
C LEU A 90 -3.06 -11.27 -7.84
N LEU A 91 -2.24 -11.89 -7.01
CA LEU A 91 -1.57 -11.18 -5.90
C LEU A 91 -0.33 -10.38 -6.32
N GLY A 92 0.50 -10.91 -7.22
CA GLY A 92 1.74 -10.26 -7.67
C GLY A 92 1.65 -9.51 -9.01
N MET A 93 0.44 -9.14 -9.45
CA MET A 93 0.18 -8.66 -10.82
C MET A 93 -0.04 -7.15 -10.95
N PHE A 94 0.19 -6.36 -9.90
CA PHE A 94 -0.04 -4.92 -9.89
C PHE A 94 1.11 -4.12 -9.30
#